data_AF-H8Z2S4-F1
#
_entry.id   AF-H8Z2S4-F1
#
_cell.length_a   1.000
_cell.length_b   1.000
_cell.length_c   1.000
_cell.angle_alpha   90.00
_cell.angle_beta   90.00
_cell.angle_gamma   90.00
#
_symmetry.space_group_name_H-M   'P 1'
#
loop_
_entity.id
_entity.type
_entity.pdbx_description
1 polymer ?
#
loop_
_entity_poly.entity_id
_entity_poly.type
_entity_poly.pdbx_seq_one_letter_code
_entity_poly.pdbx_strand_id
1 'polypeptide(L)'
;MKAQNNISDVPSKDLDVIKYSIKKKVSQQLPYLPDIIEEMLFMQGRIAWNYYWTLLDLSTDGSARPKMKIEVTVKLKKEFHQFCSDVQHVFSCSVQVTEDFYHPRVIVKKKSSPKK
;
A
#
# COMPACT_ATOMS: atom_id res chain seq x y z
N MET A 1 3.84 -8.31 25.90
CA MET A 1 2.72 -7.37 25.67
C MET A 1 2.92 -6.74 24.29
N LYS A 2 1.99 -6.93 23.34
CA LYS A 2 2.06 -6.26 22.02
C LYS A 2 1.30 -4.95 22.14
N ALA A 3 1.99 -3.81 22.06
CA ALA A 3 1.34 -2.52 21.95
C ALA A 3 0.62 -2.46 20.61
N GLN A 4 -0.71 -2.33 20.63
CA GLN A 4 -1.48 -1.91 19.47
C GLN A 4 -1.29 -0.39 19.35
N ASN A 5 -0.29 0.03 18.57
CA ASN A 5 -0.10 1.43 18.26
C ASN A 5 -1.24 1.87 17.34
N ASN A 6 -2.15 2.69 17.87
CA ASN A 6 -3.26 3.25 17.12
C ASN A 6 -2.74 4.28 16.11
N ILE A 7 -3.30 4.25 14.89
CA ILE A 7 -3.01 5.17 13.78
C ILE A 7 -3.37 6.65 14.12
N SER A 8 -3.95 6.91 15.30
CA SER A 8 -4.52 8.20 15.73
C SER A 8 -3.51 9.33 15.90
N ASP A 9 -2.21 9.03 16.03
CA ASP A 9 -1.19 10.05 16.30
C ASP A 9 -0.57 10.64 15.02
N VAL A 10 -0.96 10.15 13.84
CA VAL A 10 -0.56 10.73 12.55
C VAL A 10 -1.70 11.61 12.03
N PRO A 11 -1.46 12.90 11.71
CA PRO A 11 -2.48 13.77 11.13
C PRO A 11 -3.14 13.11 9.91
N SER A 12 -4.47 13.17 9.85
CA SER A 12 -5.26 12.48 8.81
C SER A 12 -4.84 12.84 7.38
N LYS A 13 -4.45 14.10 7.14
CA LYS A 13 -3.94 14.58 5.85
C LYS A 13 -2.61 13.90 5.45
N ASP A 14 -1.72 13.67 6.41
CA ASP A 14 -0.42 13.03 6.16
C ASP A 14 -0.60 11.55 5.82
N LEU A 15 -1.56 10.89 6.46
CA LEU A 15 -1.89 9.50 6.17
C LEU A 15 -2.37 9.30 4.74
N ASP A 16 -3.15 10.23 4.18
CA ASP A 16 -3.63 10.10 2.80
C ASP A 16 -2.51 10.32 1.77
N VAL A 17 -1.59 11.24 2.03
CA VAL A 17 -0.38 11.44 1.20
C VAL A 17 0.52 10.20 1.26
N ILE A 18 0.70 9.62 2.44
CA ILE A 18 1.46 8.38 2.63
C ILE A 18 0.79 7.23 1.88
N LYS A 19 -0.52 7.03 2.03
CA LYS A 19 -1.29 5.99 1.32
C LYS A 19 -1.19 6.18 -0.18
N TYR A 20 -1.32 7.40 -0.69
CA TYR A 20 -1.16 7.69 -2.13
C TYR A 20 0.24 7.30 -2.62
N SER A 21 1.27 7.71 -1.90
CA SER A 21 2.67 7.42 -2.23
C SER A 21 2.97 5.92 -2.24
N ILE A 22 2.46 5.18 -1.25
CA ILE A 22 2.56 3.72 -1.22
C ILE A 22 1.77 3.09 -2.36
N LYS A 23 0.52 3.51 -2.57
CA LYS A 23 -0.34 2.98 -3.64
C LYS A 23 0.34 3.10 -4.99
N LYS A 24 0.95 4.25 -5.31
CA LYS A 24 1.70 4.49 -6.55
C LYS A 24 2.87 3.53 -6.72
N LYS A 25 3.64 3.24 -5.65
CA LYS A 25 4.77 2.30 -5.71
C LYS A 25 4.33 0.84 -5.75
N VAL A 26 3.25 0.50 -5.05
CA VAL A 26 2.69 -0.85 -5.03
C VAL A 26 2.05 -1.18 -6.38
N SER A 27 1.31 -0.25 -6.99
CA SER A 27 0.66 -0.49 -8.28
C SER A 27 1.65 -0.82 -9.40
N GLN A 28 2.87 -0.27 -9.34
CA GLN A 28 3.96 -0.60 -10.28
C GLN A 28 4.49 -2.03 -10.14
N GLN A 29 4.14 -2.75 -9.06
CA GLN A 29 4.57 -4.13 -8.80
C GLN A 29 3.43 -5.15 -8.93
N LEU A 30 2.22 -4.69 -9.26
CA LEU A 30 1.07 -5.56 -9.51
C LEU A 30 1.12 -6.09 -10.94
N PRO A 31 0.61 -7.31 -11.18
CA PRO A 31 0.48 -7.83 -12.53
C PRO A 31 -0.53 -6.99 -13.32
N TYR A 32 -0.22 -6.77 -14.59
CA TYR A 32 -1.14 -6.17 -15.55
C TYR A 32 -2.28 -7.14 -15.86
N LEU A 33 -3.49 -6.60 -15.97
CA LEU A 33 -4.60 -7.31 -16.61
C LEU A 33 -4.47 -7.22 -18.13
N PRO A 34 -5.26 -8.01 -18.90
CA PRO A 34 -5.30 -7.87 -20.35
C PRO A 34 -5.59 -6.42 -20.76
N ASP A 35 -4.94 -5.94 -21.82
CA ASP A 35 -4.96 -4.52 -22.24
C ASP A 35 -6.37 -3.96 -22.37
N ILE A 36 -7.30 -4.72 -22.95
CA ILE A 36 -8.71 -4.35 -23.12
C ILE A 36 -9.37 -4.04 -21.77
N ILE A 37 -9.03 -4.81 -20.73
CA ILE A 37 -9.57 -4.61 -19.37
C ILE A 37 -8.93 -3.38 -18.72
N GLU A 38 -7.63 -3.19 -18.87
CA GLU A 38 -6.93 -2.00 -18.34
C GLU A 38 -7.47 -0.70 -18.99
N GLU A 39 -7.66 -0.70 -20.31
CA GLU A 39 -8.23 0.43 -21.05
C GLU A 39 -9.68 0.71 -20.63
N MET A 40 -10.51 -0.32 -20.51
CA MET A 40 -11.89 -0.18 -20.02
C MET A 40 -11.92 0.42 -18.61
N LEU A 41 -11.08 -0.08 -17.70
CA LEU A 41 -10.99 0.42 -16.33
C LEU A 41 -10.53 1.88 -16.31
N PHE A 42 -9.56 2.24 -17.13
CA PHE A 42 -9.06 3.61 -17.29
C PHE A 42 -10.18 4.56 -17.74
N MET A 43 -10.90 4.21 -18.82
CA MET A 43 -12.01 5.02 -19.33
C MET A 43 -13.15 5.21 -18.32
N GLN A 44 -13.37 4.21 -17.45
CA GLN A 44 -14.39 4.27 -16.41
C GLN A 44 -13.92 4.92 -15.11
N GLY A 45 -12.64 5.30 -15.00
CA GLY A 45 -12.04 5.79 -13.75
C GLY A 45 -12.06 4.74 -12.62
N ARG A 46 -12.05 3.45 -12.97
CA ARG A 46 -12.12 2.32 -12.04
C ARG A 46 -10.75 1.68 -11.86
N ILE A 47 -10.60 0.94 -10.76
CA ILE A 47 -9.41 0.14 -10.46
C ILE A 47 -9.81 -1.31 -10.26
N ALA A 48 -8.97 -2.25 -10.70
CA ALA A 48 -9.18 -3.69 -10.52
C ALA A 48 -8.84 -4.19 -9.11
N TRP A 49 -8.04 -3.42 -8.37
CA TRP A 49 -7.43 -3.87 -7.12
C TRP A 49 -7.98 -3.11 -5.91
N ASN A 50 -8.35 -3.84 -4.86
CA ASN A 50 -8.72 -3.31 -3.55
C ASN A 50 -7.47 -3.26 -2.65
N TYR A 51 -7.28 -2.16 -1.94
CA TYR A 51 -6.13 -1.92 -1.06
C TYR A 51 -6.58 -1.93 0.41
N TYR A 52 -6.00 -2.84 1.19
CA TYR A 52 -6.23 -2.96 2.63
C TYR A 52 -4.95 -2.59 3.37
N TRP A 53 -5.06 -1.71 4.36
CA TRP A 53 -3.92 -1.09 5.03
C TRP A 53 -3.87 -1.55 6.48
N THR A 54 -2.69 -1.97 6.94
CA THR A 54 -2.45 -2.35 8.34
C THR A 54 -1.21 -1.63 8.83
N LEU A 55 -1.33 -0.81 9.87
CA LEU A 55 -0.16 -0.25 10.55
C LEU A 55 0.48 -1.34 11.41
N LEU A 56 1.75 -1.66 11.15
CA LEU A 56 2.50 -2.64 11.92
C LEU A 56 3.30 -2.01 13.05
N ASP A 57 3.87 -0.84 12.80
CA ASP A 57 4.78 -0.17 13.72
C ASP A 57 4.79 1.33 13.45
N LEU A 58 4.84 2.11 14.52
CA LEU A 58 5.01 3.55 14.49
C LEU A 58 6.06 3.88 15.54
N SER A 59 7.26 4.16 15.07
CA SER A 59 8.39 4.54 15.91
C SER A 59 8.52 6.06 15.88
N THR A 60 8.33 6.65 17.05
CA THR A 60 8.54 8.07 17.37
C THR A 60 9.73 8.22 18.31
N ASP A 61 10.71 7.30 18.21
CA ASP A 61 11.82 7.14 19.16
C ASP A 61 12.80 8.33 19.10
N GLY A 62 12.40 9.48 19.65
CA GLY A 62 13.23 10.69 19.86
C GLY A 62 13.88 11.30 18.61
N SER A 63 13.75 10.67 17.45
CA SER A 63 14.28 11.16 16.18
C SER A 63 13.33 12.20 15.62
N ALA A 64 13.88 13.26 15.02
CA ALA A 64 13.10 14.36 14.43
C ALA A 64 12.13 13.94 13.31
N ARG A 65 12.13 12.66 12.89
CA ARG A 65 11.32 12.16 11.76
C ARG A 65 10.67 10.82 12.10
N PRO A 66 9.33 10.75 12.18
CA PRO A 66 8.63 9.50 12.48
C PRO A 66 8.88 8.46 11.39
N LYS A 67 9.07 7.20 11.81
CA LYS A 67 9.17 6.04 10.92
C LYS A 67 7.95 5.15 11.11
N MET A 68 7.31 4.82 10.01
CA MET A 68 6.09 4.01 9.98
C MET A 68 6.33 2.73 9.18
N LYS A 69 5.92 1.58 9.71
CA LYS A 69 5.85 0.32 8.96
C LYS A 69 4.40 0.01 8.68
N ILE A 70 4.04 -0.03 7.41
CA ILE A 70 2.69 -0.32 6.94
C ILE A 70 2.72 -1.61 6.13
N GLU A 71 1.81 -2.53 6.43
CA GLU A 71 1.50 -3.63 5.53
C GLU A 71 0.32 -3.26 4.63
N VAL A 72 0.47 -3.55 3.35
CA VAL A 72 -0.60 -3.35 2.36
C VAL A 72 -0.93 -4.69 1.75
N THR A 73 -2.16 -5.14 1.99
CA THR A 73 -2.73 -6.29 1.29
C THR A 73 -3.54 -5.78 0.11
N VAL A 74 -3.17 -6.21 -1.09
CA VAL A 74 -3.85 -5.85 -2.34
C VAL A 74 -4.59 -7.07 -2.84
N LYS A 75 -5.88 -6.96 -3.11
CA LYS A 75 -6.73 -8.06 -3.60
C LYS A 75 -7.40 -7.70 -4.91
N LEU A 76 -7.34 -8.60 -5.88
CA LEU A 76 -8.05 -8.45 -7.14
C LEU A 76 -9.56 -8.55 -6.88
N LYS A 77 -10.34 -7.66 -7.49
CA LYS A 77 -11.81 -7.74 -7.43
C LYS A 77 -12.30 -9.02 -8.11
N LYS A 78 -13.40 -9.56 -7.59
CA LYS A 78 -13.93 -10.86 -8.00
C LYS A 78 -14.22 -10.94 -9.49
N GLU A 79 -14.71 -9.87 -10.08
CA GLU A 79 -15.00 -9.81 -11.52
C GLU A 79 -13.76 -9.99 -12.43
N PHE A 80 -12.55 -9.87 -11.88
CA PHE A 80 -11.30 -10.01 -12.64
C PHE A 80 -10.50 -11.28 -12.32
N HIS A 81 -10.99 -12.17 -11.44
CA HIS A 81 -10.25 -13.38 -11.02
C HIS A 81 -9.91 -14.33 -12.17
N GLN A 82 -10.71 -14.33 -13.24
CA GLN A 82 -10.44 -15.14 -14.43
C GLN A 82 -9.20 -14.71 -15.21
N PHE A 83 -8.71 -13.48 -15.00
CA PHE A 83 -7.60 -12.90 -15.75
C PHE A 83 -6.25 -12.99 -15.02
N CYS A 84 -6.24 -13.40 -13.75
CA CYS A 84 -5.01 -13.46 -12.96
C CYS A 84 -5.10 -14.54 -11.88
N SER A 85 -4.10 -15.44 -11.84
CA SER A 85 -4.04 -16.51 -10.86
C SER A 85 -3.67 -16.00 -9.45
N ASP A 86 -2.84 -14.96 -9.36
CA ASP A 86 -2.45 -14.34 -8.09
C ASP A 86 -3.44 -13.25 -7.70
N VAL A 87 -4.56 -13.64 -7.10
CA VAL A 87 -5.64 -12.71 -6.71
C VAL A 87 -5.31 -11.87 -5.47
N GLN A 88 -4.16 -12.11 -4.81
CA GLN A 88 -3.75 -11.39 -3.60
C GLN A 88 -2.24 -11.20 -3.52
N HIS A 89 -1.82 -10.00 -3.13
CA HIS A 89 -0.43 -9.65 -2.86
C HIS A 89 -0.32 -8.94 -1.51
N VAL A 90 0.78 -9.16 -0.80
CA VAL A 90 1.07 -8.49 0.47
C VAL A 90 2.41 -7.77 0.36
N PHE A 91 2.44 -6.51 0.76
CA PHE A 91 3.62 -5.66 0.72
C PHE A 91 3.92 -5.12 2.12
N SER A 92 5.19 -5.15 2.52
CA SER A 92 5.68 -4.43 3.67
C SER A 92 6.30 -3.11 3.21
N CYS A 93 5.81 -2.00 3.73
CA CYS A 93 6.22 -0.66 3.38
C CYS A 93 6.86 0.01 4.59
N SER A 94 8.05 0.56 4.42
CA SER A 94 8.68 1.43 5.41
C SER A 94 8.61 2.87 4.90
N VAL A 95 8.03 3.75 5.69
CA VAL A 95 7.81 5.15 5.36
C VAL A 95 8.59 6.00 6.33
N GLN A 96 9.35 6.94 5.79
CA GLN A 96 9.96 8.02 6.55
C GLN A 96 9.35 9.33 6.09
N VAL A 97 8.69 10.02 7.02
CA VAL A 97 8.15 11.37 6.76
C VAL A 97 9.34 12.34 6.76
N THR A 98 9.46 13.11 5.68
CA THR A 98 10.48 14.16 5.52
C THR A 98 9.88 15.53 5.81
N GLU A 99 10.72 16.56 5.98
CA GLU A 99 10.27 17.96 6.12
C GLU A 99 9.40 18.41 4.95
N ASP A 100 9.67 17.88 3.75
CA ASP A 100 8.73 17.89 2.64
C ASP A 100 7.71 16.76 2.79
N PHE A 101 6.56 17.10 3.38
CA PHE A 101 5.45 16.18 3.64
C PHE A 101 4.80 15.64 2.35
N TYR A 102 4.98 16.31 1.21
CA TYR A 102 4.39 15.87 -0.07
C TYR A 102 5.18 14.75 -0.75
N HIS A 103 6.43 14.52 -0.32
CA HIS A 103 7.34 13.55 -0.92
C HIS A 103 7.91 12.57 0.12
N PRO A 104 7.04 11.80 0.82
CA PRO A 104 7.52 10.86 1.82
C PRO A 104 8.41 9.80 1.17
N ARG A 105 9.51 9.44 1.85
CA ARG A 105 10.39 8.37 1.39
C ARG A 105 9.75 7.03 1.73
N VAL A 106 9.19 6.39 0.71
CA VAL A 106 8.54 5.07 0.81
C VAL A 106 9.47 4.00 0.25
N ILE A 107 9.74 2.96 1.03
CA ILE A 107 10.42 1.73 0.59
C ILE A 107 9.39 0.60 0.62
N VAL A 108 9.16 -0.07 -0.51
CA VAL A 108 8.18 -1.15 -0.65
C VAL A 108 8.91 -2.47 -0.87
N LYS A 109 8.55 -3.50 -0.10
CA LYS A 109 9.04 -4.87 -0.27
C LYS A 109 7.84 -5.82 -0.40
N LYS A 110 7.76 -6.55 -1.52
CA LYS A 110 6.77 -7.62 -1.70
C LYS A 110 7.08 -8.76 -0.72
N LYS A 111 6.10 -9.18 0.07
CA LYS A 111 6.21 -10.43 0.82
C LYS A 111 5.95 -11.57 -0.16
N SER A 112 6.87 -12.52 -0.25
CA SER A 112 6.59 -13.77 -0.94
C SER A 112 5.43 -14.45 -0.21
N SER A 113 4.38 -14.78 -0.95
CA SER A 113 3.36 -15.70 -0.46
C SER A 113 4.07 -17.01 -0.09
N PRO A 114 3.85 -17.60 1.09
CA PRO A 114 4.33 -18.95 1.33
C PRO A 114 3.68 -19.85 0.28
N LYS A 115 4.49 -20.52 -0.55
CA LYS A 115 4.01 -21.61 -1.40
C LYS A 115 3.34 -22.62 -0.47
N LYS A 116 2.01 -22.73 -0.58
CA LYS A 116 1.28 -23.87 0.00
C LYS A 116 1.57 -25.10 -0.83
#